data_AF-A0A538AZI5-F1
#
_entry.id   AF-A0A538AZI5-F1
#
_cell.length_a   1.000
_cell.length_b   1.000
_cell.length_c   1.000
_cell.angle_alpha   90.00
_cell.angle_beta   90.00
_cell.angle_gamma   90.00
#
_symmetry.space_group_name_H-M   'P 1'
#
loop_
_entity.id
_entity.type
_entity.pdbx_description
1 polymer ?
#
loop_
_entity_poly.entity_id
_entity_poly.type
_entity_poly.pdbx_seq_one_letter_code
_entity_poly.pdbx_strand_id
1 'polypeptide(L)' 'MATVATEPEATYRRRGIFARPKGTAGLWGWATTVDHKRIGVLYGVTAVLFFLVGGSEALLIRL' A
#
# COMPACT_ATOMS: atom_id res chain seq x y z
N MET A 1 -3.09 -42.91 43.65
CA MET A 1 -3.99 -41.87 43.12
C MET A 1 -3.09 -40.82 42.48
N ALA A 2 -3.05 -40.79 41.16
CA ALA A 2 -1.90 -40.32 40.37
C ALA A 2 -1.66 -38.81 40.46
N THR A 3 -0.37 -38.49 40.57
CA THR A 3 0.27 -37.22 40.24
C THR A 3 -0.11 -36.79 38.82
N VAL A 4 -0.71 -35.61 38.68
CA VAL A 4 -0.74 -34.87 37.42
C VAL A 4 0.21 -33.70 37.62
N ALA A 5 1.46 -33.93 37.25
CA ALA A 5 2.42 -32.87 37.06
C ALA A 5 1.89 -31.94 35.96
N THR A 6 1.94 -30.66 36.26
CA THR A 6 1.76 -29.53 35.36
C THR A 6 2.37 -29.81 33.99
N GLU A 7 1.54 -29.94 32.96
CA GLU A 7 2.03 -29.91 31.59
C GLU A 7 2.60 -28.50 31.34
N PRO A 8 3.88 -28.35 30.93
CA PRO A 8 4.33 -27.06 30.44
C PRO A 8 3.50 -26.77 29.20
N GLU A 9 2.62 -25.77 29.27
CA GLU A 9 1.86 -25.19 28.16
C GLU A 9 2.88 -24.77 27.12
N ALA A 10 3.23 -25.73 26.26
CA ALA A 10 4.29 -25.64 25.29
C ALA A 10 3.84 -24.55 24.34
N THR A 11 4.36 -23.36 24.63
CA THR A 11 4.06 -22.11 23.98
C THR A 11 4.25 -22.34 22.49
N TYR A 12 3.15 -22.67 21.81
CA TYR A 12 3.14 -22.90 20.38
C TYR A 12 3.21 -21.52 19.72
N ARG A 13 4.39 -20.91 19.82
CA ARG A 13 4.77 -19.74 19.06
C ARG A 13 4.95 -20.25 17.64
N ARG A 14 3.83 -20.44 16.93
CA ARG A 14 3.76 -20.67 15.48
C ARG A 14 4.33 -19.42 14.80
N ARG A 15 5.66 -19.31 14.81
CA ARG A 15 6.40 -18.29 14.07
C ARG A 15 6.19 -18.66 12.61
N GLY A 16 5.18 -18.04 11.99
CA GLY A 16 4.77 -18.33 10.64
C GLY A 16 5.98 -18.24 9.71
N ILE A 17 6.35 -19.38 9.13
CA ILE A 17 7.45 -19.55 8.17
C ILE A 17 7.17 -18.74 6.88
N PHE A 18 5.93 -18.30 6.69
CA PHE A 18 5.51 -17.41 5.62
C PHE A 18 5.74 -15.94 5.99
N ALA A 19 7.00 -15.52 6.06
CA ALA A 19 7.33 -14.12 5.87
C ALA A 19 6.98 -13.76 4.42
N ARG A 20 5.74 -13.28 4.19
CA ARG A 20 5.28 -12.91 2.85
C ARG A 20 6.26 -11.86 2.30
N PRO A 21 6.93 -12.12 1.16
CA PRO A 21 7.70 -11.07 0.50
C PRO A 21 6.73 -9.93 0.24
N LYS A 22 6.99 -8.77 0.85
CA LYS A 22 6.20 -7.56 0.64
C LYS A 22 6.48 -7.14 -0.80
N GLY A 23 5.66 -7.65 -1.72
CA GLY A 23 5.83 -7.46 -3.16
C GLY A 23 6.08 -5.99 -3.46
N THR A 24 7.20 -5.74 -4.14
CA THR A 24 7.56 -4.49 -4.84
C THR A 24 6.95 -3.23 -4.21
N ALA A 25 7.37 -2.90 -2.99
CA ALA A 25 7.06 -1.62 -2.37
C ALA A 25 7.77 -0.50 -3.15
N GLY A 26 7.05 0.12 -4.09
CA GLY A 26 7.58 1.21 -4.90
C GLY A 26 6.54 1.80 -5.85
N LEU A 27 6.91 2.89 -6.52
CA LEU A 27 6.08 3.58 -7.51
C LEU A 27 5.59 2.65 -8.62
N TRP A 28 6.38 1.63 -8.99
CA TRP A 28 5.98 0.60 -9.95
C TRP A 28 4.81 -0.26 -9.47
N GLY A 29 4.79 -0.70 -8.21
CA GLY A 29 3.66 -1.46 -7.65
C GLY A 29 2.40 -0.61 -7.45
N TRP A 30 2.55 0.71 -7.44
CA TRP A 30 1.44 1.66 -7.41
C TRP A 30 0.94 2.00 -8.82
N ALA A 31 1.84 2.18 -9.80
CA ALA A 31 1.50 2.44 -11.19
C ALA A 31 0.82 1.23 -11.88
N THR A 32 1.24 0.00 -11.55
CA THR A 32 0.64 -1.22 -12.11
C THR A 32 -0.44 -1.83 -11.21
N THR A 33 -1.04 -1.05 -10.31
CA THR A 33 -2.09 -1.54 -9.41
C THR A 33 -3.46 -1.53 -10.10
N VAL A 34 -4.29 -2.56 -9.88
CA VAL A 34 -5.68 -2.65 -10.41
C VAL A 34 -6.72 -2.18 -9.37
N ASP A 35 -6.25 -1.68 -8.23
CA ASP A 35 -7.13 -1.17 -7.17
C ASP A 35 -7.72 0.20 -7.55
N HIS A 36 -9.04 0.26 -7.68
CA HIS A 36 -9.77 1.46 -8.10
C HIS A 36 -9.64 2.63 -7.11
N LYS A 37 -9.36 2.37 -5.83
CA LYS A 37 -9.11 3.45 -4.86
C LYS A 37 -7.76 4.11 -5.12
N ARG A 38 -6.74 3.31 -5.40
CA ARG A 38 -5.40 3.81 -5.77
C ARG A 38 -5.40 4.51 -7.13
N ILE A 39 -6.07 3.94 -8.14
CA ILE A 39 -6.23 4.56 -9.46
C ILE A 39 -6.97 5.90 -9.36
N GLY A 40 -7.98 6.00 -8.49
CA GLY A 40 -8.67 7.26 -8.23
C GLY A 40 -7.74 8.34 -7.66
N VAL A 41 -6.88 7.99 -6.69
CA VAL A 41 -5.90 8.93 -6.12
C VAL A 41 -4.84 9.34 -7.15
N LEU A 42 -4.33 8.39 -7.93
CA LEU A 42 -3.45 8.64 -9.08
C LEU A 42 -4.03 9.71 -10.01
N TYR A 43 -5.26 9.48 -10.47
CA TYR A 43 -5.96 10.37 -11.38
C TYR A 43 -6.22 11.75 -10.76
N GLY A 44 -6.62 11.79 -9.50
CA GLY A 44 -6.82 13.05 -8.78
C GLY A 44 -5.55 13.89 -8.71
N VAL A 45 -4.41 13.27 -8.37
CA VAL A 45 -3.11 13.96 -8.35
C VAL A 45 -2.72 14.44 -9.75
N THR A 46 -2.84 13.59 -10.77
CA THR A 46 -2.50 13.99 -12.15
C THR A 46 -3.42 15.11 -12.67
N ALA A 47 -4.71 15.06 -12.34
CA ALA A 47 -5.68 16.06 -12.77
C ALA A 47 -5.36 17.44 -12.19
N VAL A 48 -5.02 17.51 -10.89
CA VAL A 48 -4.58 18.78 -10.27
C VAL A 48 -3.27 19.28 -10.88
N LEU A 49 -2.32 18.38 -11.14
CA LEU A 49 -1.05 18.73 -11.80
C LEU A 49 -1.28 19.36 -13.18
N PHE A 50 -2.06 18.70 -14.04
CA PHE A 50 -2.38 19.20 -15.38
C PHE A 50 -3.28 20.43 -15.34
N PHE A 51 -4.17 20.55 -14.37
CA PHE A 51 -4.97 21.75 -14.16
C PHE A 51 -4.10 22.96 -13.82
N LEU A 52 -3.09 22.80 -12.96
CA LEU A 52 -2.16 23.87 -12.63
C LEU A 52 -1.28 24.24 -13.83
N VAL A 53 -0.78 23.25 -14.57
CA VAL A 53 0.03 23.48 -15.78
C VAL A 53 -0.81 24.17 -16.86
N GLY A 54 -1.92 23.56 -17.28
CA GLY A 54 -2.79 24.11 -18.31
C GLY A 54 -3.46 25.42 -17.90
N GLY A 55 -3.77 25.59 -16.61
CA GLY A 55 -4.27 26.85 -16.06
C GLY A 55 -3.21 27.95 -16.09
N SER A 56 -1.95 27.60 -15.81
CA SER A 56 -0.82 28.53 -15.94
C SER A 56 -0.55 28.87 -17.40
N GLU A 57 -0.57 27.88 -18.30
CA GLU A 57 -0.45 28.10 -19.75
C GLU A 57 -1.57 29.00 -20.28
N ALA A 58 -2.81 28.78 -19.85
CA ALA A 58 -3.94 29.63 -20.20
C ALA A 58 -3.77 31.07 -19.68
N LEU A 59 -3.21 31.24 -18.47
CA LEU A 59 -2.90 32.55 -17.92
C LEU A 59 -1.77 33.25 -18.68
N LEU A 60 -0.74 32.52 -19.10
CA LEU A 60 0.37 33.04 -19.89
C LEU A 60 -0.07 33.48 -21.30
N ILE A 61 -0.99 32.76 -21.94
CA ILE A 61 -1.58 33.18 -23.22
C ILE A 61 -2.43 34.45 -23.06
N ARG A 62 -3.00 34.64 -21.87
CA ARG A 62 -3.91 35.75 -21.55
C ARG A 62 -3.18 37.05 -21.21
N LEU A 63 -1.95 36.98 -20.67
CA LEU A 63 -1.12 38.13 -20.30
C LEU A 63 -0.38 38.69 -21.52
#